data_AF-R4LGR8-F1
#
_entry.id   AF-R4LGR8-F1
#
_cell.length_a   1.000
_cell.length_b   1.000
_cell.length_c   1.000
_cell.angle_alpha   90.00
_cell.angle_beta   90.00
_cell.angle_gamma   90.00
#
_symmetry.space_group_name_H-M   'P 1'
#
loop_
_entity.id
_entity.type
_entity.pdbx_description
1 polymer ?
#
loop_
_entity_poly.entity_id
_entity_poly.type
_entity_poly.pdbx_seq_one_letter_code
_entity_poly.pdbx_strand_id
1 'polypeptide(L)'
;MTVMADRRRFAHAFLGSAVAVAVAGTVAALTHQPWLFPSLGPAVMLHLEKPRSPESSPRNTFIGHAVALLAGYAALRACGLTGHPSALQEGVTTPRIAAAAGSLAVTTLVLLLLKASHPPAGATTLIVSLGLLHTPAQLLVAAAAVVVVTAVDWAYNRVTGARMPWWSAAEPRPARDSG
;
A
#
# COMPACT_ATOMS: atom_id res chain seq x y z
N MET A 1 -15.41 8.88 29.91
CA MET A 1 -15.62 9.25 28.49
C MET A 1 -14.63 8.58 27.51
N THR A 2 -13.49 8.06 27.98
CA THR A 2 -12.41 7.48 27.14
C THR A 2 -12.71 6.07 26.60
N VAL A 3 -13.21 5.16 27.45
CA VAL A 3 -13.46 3.74 27.09
C VAL A 3 -14.45 3.57 25.92
N MET A 4 -15.47 4.42 25.82
CA MET A 4 -16.50 4.31 24.78
C MET A 4 -16.03 4.87 23.43
N ALA A 5 -15.15 5.88 23.45
CA ALA A 5 -14.47 6.38 22.26
C ALA A 5 -13.48 5.35 21.71
N ASP A 6 -12.75 4.65 22.60
CA ASP A 6 -11.85 3.57 22.23
C ASP A 6 -12.60 2.37 21.64
N ARG A 7 -13.73 1.94 22.23
CA ARG A 7 -14.57 0.87 21.69
C ARG A 7 -15.06 1.14 20.27
N ARG A 8 -15.50 2.37 19.98
CA ARG A 8 -15.93 2.76 18.63
C ARG A 8 -14.78 2.74 17.63
N ARG A 9 -13.59 3.19 18.04
CA ARG A 9 -12.38 3.16 17.22
C ARG A 9 -11.95 1.73 16.90
N PHE A 10 -11.95 0.84 17.89
CA PHE A 10 -11.62 -0.57 17.69
C PHE A 10 -12.62 -1.28 16.78
N ALA A 11 -13.93 -1.06 17.01
CA ALA A 11 -14.96 -1.62 16.14
C ALA A 11 -14.85 -1.10 14.70
N HIS A 12 -14.56 0.19 14.51
CA HIS A 12 -14.34 0.78 13.19
C HIS A 12 -13.18 0.12 12.45
N ALA A 13 -12.01 -0.03 13.11
CA ALA A 13 -10.83 -0.64 12.50
C ALA A 13 -11.04 -2.14 12.23
N PHE A 14 -11.65 -2.87 13.16
CA PHE A 14 -11.94 -4.30 13.00
C PHE A 14 -12.89 -4.55 11.83
N LEU A 15 -14.04 -3.87 11.79
CA LEU A 15 -15.04 -4.06 10.74
C LEU A 15 -14.53 -3.56 9.38
N GLY A 16 -13.87 -2.41 9.34
CA GLY A 16 -13.33 -1.86 8.10
C GLY A 16 -12.30 -2.79 7.48
N SER A 17 -11.37 -3.32 8.29
CA SER A 17 -10.33 -4.22 7.80
C SER A 17 -10.89 -5.55 7.35
N ALA A 18 -11.85 -6.12 8.10
CA ALA A 18 -12.56 -7.33 7.70
C ALA A 18 -13.30 -7.13 6.37
N VAL A 19 -14.00 -6.01 6.18
CA VAL A 19 -14.72 -5.70 4.93
C VAL A 19 -13.76 -5.56 3.76
N ALA A 20 -12.69 -4.76 3.91
CA ALA A 20 -11.71 -4.54 2.84
C ALA A 20 -11.05 -5.86 2.39
N VAL A 21 -10.62 -6.68 3.35
CA VAL A 21 -9.99 -7.97 3.07
C VAL A 21 -11.00 -8.98 2.51
N ALA A 22 -12.24 -9.01 3.01
CA ALA A 22 -13.28 -9.89 2.48
C ALA A 22 -13.62 -9.56 1.03
N VAL A 23 -13.70 -8.28 0.67
CA VAL A 23 -13.92 -7.85 -0.72
C VAL A 23 -12.75 -8.29 -1.61
N ALA A 24 -11.52 -7.94 -1.25
CA ALA A 24 -10.34 -8.32 -2.04
C ALA A 24 -10.18 -9.85 -2.14
N GLY A 25 -10.41 -10.58 -1.05
CA GLY A 25 -10.37 -12.04 -0.99
C GLY A 25 -11.46 -12.71 -1.81
N THR A 26 -12.67 -12.14 -1.84
CA THR A 26 -13.77 -12.65 -2.70
C THR A 26 -13.41 -12.48 -4.17
N VAL A 27 -12.88 -11.32 -4.57
CA VAL A 27 -12.44 -11.10 -5.95
C VAL A 27 -11.27 -12.04 -6.30
N ALA A 28 -10.33 -12.25 -5.38
CA ALA A 28 -9.24 -13.21 -5.55
C ALA A 28 -9.78 -14.64 -5.79
N ALA A 29 -10.75 -15.08 -4.98
CA ALA A 29 -11.35 -16.41 -5.08
C ALA A 29 -12.10 -16.61 -6.40
N LEU A 30 -12.81 -15.58 -6.89
CA LEU A 30 -13.59 -15.65 -8.14
C LEU A 30 -12.71 -15.60 -9.39
N THR A 31 -11.59 -14.90 -9.34
CA THR A 31 -10.72 -14.67 -10.51
C THR A 31 -9.50 -15.58 -10.55
N HIS A 32 -9.15 -16.22 -9.43
CA HIS A 32 -7.89 -16.94 -9.24
C HIS A 32 -6.64 -16.08 -9.50
N GLN A 33 -6.75 -14.77 -9.25
CA GLN A 33 -5.69 -13.79 -9.43
C GLN A 33 -5.28 -13.17 -8.08
N PRO A 34 -4.06 -12.59 -7.95
CA PRO A 34 -3.53 -12.09 -6.68
C PRO A 34 -4.14 -10.73 -6.27
N TRP A 35 -5.46 -10.66 -6.15
CA TRP A 35 -6.18 -9.48 -5.65
C TRP A 35 -5.92 -9.21 -4.17
N LEU A 36 -5.41 -10.20 -3.44
CA LEU A 36 -4.99 -10.07 -2.06
C LEU A 36 -3.49 -10.34 -1.96
N PHE A 37 -2.70 -9.30 -1.70
CA PHE A 37 -1.26 -9.39 -1.51
C PHE A 37 -0.82 -8.66 -0.23
N PRO A 38 0.29 -9.08 0.42
CA PRO A 38 0.58 -8.71 1.81
C PRO A 38 0.62 -7.20 2.12
N SER A 39 1.06 -6.36 1.18
CA SER A 39 1.14 -4.91 1.43
C SER A 39 -0.21 -4.21 1.55
N LEU A 40 -1.32 -4.84 1.13
CA LEU A 40 -2.66 -4.29 1.34
C LEU A 40 -3.04 -4.24 2.82
N GLY A 41 -2.51 -5.14 3.66
CA GLY A 41 -2.79 -5.15 5.10
C GLY A 41 -2.40 -3.83 5.77
N PRO A 42 -1.11 -3.41 5.72
CA PRO A 42 -0.70 -2.10 6.24
C PRO A 42 -1.40 -0.91 5.58
N ALA A 43 -1.79 -1.00 4.30
CA ALA A 43 -2.56 0.06 3.63
C ALA A 43 -3.95 0.24 4.26
N VAL A 44 -4.69 -0.85 4.42
CA VAL A 44 -6.00 -0.89 5.09
C VAL A 44 -5.88 -0.40 6.54
N MET A 45 -4.89 -0.89 7.29
CA MET A 45 -4.63 -0.43 8.66
C MET A 45 -4.38 1.07 8.70
N LEU A 46 -3.54 1.60 7.81
CA LEU A 46 -3.25 3.03 7.73
C LEU A 46 -4.51 3.85 7.42
N HIS A 47 -5.31 3.43 6.43
CA HIS A 47 -6.55 4.09 6.05
C HIS A 47 -7.59 4.12 7.19
N LEU A 48 -7.64 3.09 8.03
CA LEU A 48 -8.63 2.99 9.11
C LEU A 48 -8.15 3.59 10.44
N GLU A 49 -6.87 3.48 10.74
CA GLU A 49 -6.27 3.99 11.98
C GLU A 49 -5.97 5.48 11.92
N LYS A 50 -5.54 5.96 10.75
CA LYS A 50 -5.13 7.35 10.50
C LYS A 50 -5.77 7.89 9.21
N PRO A 51 -7.10 7.85 9.03
CA PRO A 51 -7.77 8.27 7.79
C PRO A 51 -7.47 9.71 7.39
N ARG A 52 -7.14 10.58 8.34
CA ARG A 52 -6.85 12.01 8.11
C ARG A 52 -5.37 12.30 7.82
N SER A 53 -4.47 11.33 7.91
CA SER A 53 -3.07 11.56 7.56
C SER A 53 -2.93 11.74 6.04
N PRO A 54 -1.96 12.56 5.58
CA PRO A 54 -1.68 12.67 4.14
C PRO A 54 -1.32 11.33 3.49
N GLU A 55 -0.64 10.45 4.23
CA GLU A 55 -0.21 9.12 3.80
C GLU A 55 -1.40 8.18 3.51
N SER A 56 -2.53 8.42 4.16
CA SER A 56 -3.79 7.71 3.93
C SER A 56 -4.60 8.31 2.78
N SER A 57 -4.14 9.34 2.07
CA SER A 57 -4.94 9.88 0.96
C SER A 57 -4.94 8.92 -0.24
N PRO A 58 -6.08 8.73 -0.94
CA PRO A 58 -6.13 7.92 -2.17
C PRO A 58 -5.06 8.30 -3.20
N ARG A 59 -4.75 9.60 -3.32
CA ARG A 59 -3.64 10.10 -4.14
C ARG A 59 -2.31 9.44 -3.74
N ASN A 60 -1.93 9.51 -2.47
CA ASN A 60 -0.66 8.96 -2.01
C ASN A 60 -0.64 7.44 -2.14
N THR A 61 -1.76 6.77 -1.88
CA THR A 61 -1.88 5.31 -2.07
C THR A 61 -1.64 4.93 -3.54
N PHE A 62 -2.30 5.61 -4.49
CA PHE A 62 -2.16 5.30 -5.92
C PHE A 62 -0.77 5.62 -6.45
N ILE A 63 -0.21 6.80 -6.15
CA ILE A 63 1.15 7.16 -6.56
C ILE A 63 2.17 6.22 -5.91
N GLY A 64 2.00 5.96 -4.61
CA GLY A 64 2.79 5.04 -3.81
C GLY A 64 2.96 3.69 -4.49
N HIS A 65 1.84 3.00 -4.68
CA HIS A 65 1.84 1.67 -5.27
C HIS A 65 2.26 1.68 -6.75
N ALA A 66 1.90 2.70 -7.54
CA ALA A 66 2.35 2.79 -8.92
C ALA A 66 3.89 2.88 -9.02
N VAL A 67 4.52 3.76 -8.22
CA VAL A 67 5.98 3.87 -8.14
C VAL A 67 6.60 2.56 -7.66
N ALA A 68 6.02 1.94 -6.63
CA ALA A 68 6.52 0.68 -6.08
C ALA A 68 6.51 -0.47 -7.08
N LEU A 69 5.40 -0.66 -7.81
CA LEU A 69 5.26 -1.70 -8.84
C LEU A 69 6.29 -1.49 -9.96
N LEU A 70 6.43 -0.25 -10.44
CA LEU A 70 7.36 0.10 -11.51
C LEU A 70 8.82 -0.06 -11.06
N ALA A 71 9.19 0.46 -9.89
CA ALA A 71 10.55 0.38 -9.37
C ALA A 71 10.96 -1.08 -9.09
N GLY A 72 10.07 -1.86 -8.47
CA GLY A 72 10.32 -3.28 -8.22
C GLY A 72 10.54 -4.07 -9.52
N TYR A 73 9.69 -3.86 -10.52
CA TYR A 73 9.80 -4.57 -11.80
C TYR A 73 11.00 -4.12 -12.63
N ALA A 74 11.29 -2.82 -12.65
CA ALA A 74 12.49 -2.28 -13.30
C ALA A 74 13.77 -2.89 -12.70
N ALA A 75 13.82 -3.05 -11.37
CA ALA A 75 14.95 -3.67 -10.70
C ALA A 75 15.07 -5.17 -11.03
N LEU A 76 13.97 -5.92 -11.11
CA LEU A 76 14.00 -7.31 -11.61
C LEU A 76 14.58 -7.38 -13.02
N ARG A 77 14.13 -6.49 -13.92
CA ARG A 77 14.63 -6.43 -15.30
C ARG A 77 16.11 -6.11 -15.34
N ALA A 78 16.55 -5.09 -14.60
CA ALA A 78 17.94 -4.66 -14.54
C ALA A 78 18.88 -5.74 -13.98
N CYS A 79 18.40 -6.53 -13.01
CA CYS A 79 19.16 -7.62 -12.41
C CYS A 79 19.00 -8.98 -13.14
N GLY A 80 18.25 -9.04 -14.25
CA GLY A 80 18.04 -10.28 -15.02
C GLY A 80 17.12 -11.31 -14.36
N LEU A 81 16.29 -10.89 -13.40
CA LEU A 81 15.51 -11.79 -12.51
C LEU A 81 14.06 -12.04 -12.96
N THR A 82 13.62 -11.50 -14.10
CA THR A 82 12.20 -11.64 -14.50
C THR A 82 11.77 -13.05 -14.88
N GLY A 83 12.71 -13.94 -15.21
CA GLY A 83 12.44 -15.36 -15.47
C GLY A 83 12.74 -16.28 -14.29
N HIS A 84 13.22 -15.73 -13.17
CA HIS A 84 13.60 -16.51 -12.00
C HIS A 84 12.39 -16.80 -11.10
N PRO A 85 12.34 -17.97 -10.42
CA PRO A 85 11.42 -18.23 -9.32
C PRO A 85 11.47 -17.12 -8.26
N SER A 86 10.50 -17.07 -7.36
CA SER A 86 10.52 -16.09 -6.26
C SER A 86 11.66 -16.39 -5.27
N ALA A 87 12.07 -15.39 -4.49
CA ALA A 87 13.06 -15.55 -3.43
C ALA A 87 12.63 -16.57 -2.34
N LEU A 88 11.33 -16.88 -2.25
CA LEU A 88 10.82 -17.93 -1.37
C LEU A 88 11.15 -19.34 -1.89
N GLN A 89 11.36 -19.50 -3.19
CA GLN A 89 11.60 -20.79 -3.83
C GLN A 89 13.09 -21.06 -4.06
N GLU A 90 13.85 -20.06 -4.51
CA GLU A 90 15.29 -20.19 -4.80
C GLU A 90 16.20 -19.57 -3.72
N GLY A 91 15.62 -18.92 -2.70
CA GLY A 91 16.37 -18.17 -1.71
C GLY A 91 16.78 -16.77 -2.19
N VAL A 92 17.60 -16.10 -1.38
CA VAL A 92 18.05 -14.72 -1.66
C VAL A 92 19.47 -14.75 -2.25
N THR A 93 19.59 -14.40 -3.53
CA THR A 93 20.86 -14.31 -4.26
C THR A 93 21.40 -12.88 -4.28
N THR A 94 22.68 -12.68 -4.60
CA THR A 94 23.29 -11.35 -4.70
C THR A 94 22.54 -10.40 -5.66
N PRO A 95 22.12 -10.83 -6.88
CA PRO A 95 21.28 -10.00 -7.74
C PRO A 95 19.93 -9.66 -7.10
N ARG A 96 19.34 -10.57 -6.31
CA ARG A 96 18.07 -10.34 -5.60
C ARG A 96 18.22 -9.28 -4.51
N ILE A 97 19.34 -9.30 -3.78
CA ILE A 97 19.67 -8.26 -2.80
C ILE A 97 19.77 -6.89 -3.49
N ALA A 98 20.49 -6.82 -4.62
CA ALA A 98 20.63 -5.59 -5.40
C ALA A 98 19.25 -5.09 -5.90
N ALA A 99 18.41 -5.99 -6.41
CA ALA A 99 17.07 -5.63 -6.87
C ALA A 99 16.19 -5.10 -5.73
N ALA A 100 16.16 -5.78 -4.58
CA ALA A 100 15.36 -5.39 -3.43
C ALA A 100 15.83 -4.06 -2.81
N ALA A 101 17.13 -3.93 -2.54
CA ALA A 101 17.70 -2.71 -1.96
C ALA A 101 17.56 -1.51 -2.92
N GLY A 102 17.91 -1.71 -4.20
CA GLY A 102 17.84 -0.66 -5.22
C GLY A 102 16.43 -0.17 -5.48
N SER A 103 15.47 -1.09 -5.69
CA SER A 103 14.07 -0.70 -5.92
C SER A 103 13.44 0.01 -4.74
N LEU A 104 13.71 -0.43 -3.50
CA LEU A 104 13.20 0.22 -2.29
C LEU A 104 13.80 1.61 -2.09
N ALA A 105 15.11 1.78 -2.32
CA ALA A 105 15.76 3.08 -2.27
C ALA A 105 15.15 4.05 -3.30
N VAL A 106 14.98 3.59 -4.56
CA VAL A 106 14.34 4.37 -5.62
C VAL A 106 12.90 4.73 -5.26
N THR A 107 12.11 3.76 -4.79
CA THR A 107 10.72 4.00 -4.36
C THR A 107 10.69 5.09 -3.29
N THR A 108 11.52 4.96 -2.25
CA THR A 108 11.57 5.92 -1.14
C THR A 108 11.92 7.32 -1.64
N LEU A 109 12.98 7.44 -2.44
CA LEU A 109 13.40 8.73 -3.01
C LEU A 109 12.28 9.36 -3.85
N VAL A 110 11.69 8.61 -4.77
CA VAL A 110 10.65 9.12 -5.67
C VAL A 110 9.40 9.55 -4.88
N LEU A 111 8.97 8.79 -3.87
CA LEU A 111 7.81 9.17 -3.07
C LEU A 111 8.05 10.43 -2.23
N LEU A 112 9.27 10.62 -1.72
CA LEU A 112 9.66 11.86 -1.05
C LEU A 112 9.62 13.04 -2.03
N LEU A 113 10.17 12.90 -3.24
CA LEU A 113 10.17 13.94 -4.27
C LEU A 113 8.74 14.31 -4.72
N LEU A 114 7.85 13.32 -4.86
CA LEU A 114 6.46 13.52 -5.26
C LEU A 114 5.53 13.99 -4.13
N LYS A 115 6.07 14.10 -2.89
CA LYS A 115 5.30 14.35 -1.66
C LYS A 115 4.10 13.39 -1.57
N ALA A 116 4.37 12.12 -1.86
CA ALA A 116 3.38 11.06 -1.99
C ALA A 116 3.72 9.85 -1.12
N SER A 117 4.35 10.11 0.04
CA SER A 117 4.70 9.07 1.00
C SER A 117 3.48 8.21 1.32
N HIS A 118 3.65 6.91 1.11
CA HIS A 118 2.70 5.87 1.45
C HIS A 118 3.52 4.65 1.87
N PRO A 119 3.88 4.53 3.16
CA PRO A 119 4.76 3.45 3.65
C PRO A 119 4.36 2.02 3.20
N PRO A 120 3.07 1.65 3.08
CA PRO A 120 2.67 0.34 2.56
C PRO A 120 3.19 0.03 1.15
N ALA A 121 3.44 1.05 0.32
CA ALA A 121 4.03 0.87 -1.00
C ALA A 121 5.45 0.28 -0.94
N GLY A 122 6.22 0.54 0.12
CA GLY A 122 7.54 -0.09 0.30
C GLY A 122 7.47 -1.62 0.35
N ALA A 123 6.43 -2.18 0.98
CA ALA A 123 6.19 -3.61 0.96
C ALA A 123 5.81 -4.12 -0.43
N THR A 124 5.05 -3.35 -1.23
CA THR A 124 4.78 -3.68 -2.64
C THR A 124 6.05 -3.74 -3.47
N THR A 125 6.98 -2.79 -3.28
CA THR A 125 8.27 -2.78 -3.95
C THR A 125 9.05 -4.06 -3.66
N LEU A 126 9.07 -4.50 -2.40
CA LEU A 126 9.74 -5.74 -1.99
C LEU A 126 9.02 -6.98 -2.54
N ILE A 127 7.68 -7.02 -2.52
CA ILE A 127 6.90 -8.13 -3.10
C ILE A 127 7.28 -8.33 -4.58
N VAL A 128 7.40 -7.25 -5.35
CA VAL A 128 7.79 -7.33 -6.76
C VAL A 128 9.26 -7.71 -6.91
N SER A 129 10.19 -6.99 -6.26
CA SER A 129 11.63 -7.22 -6.40
C SER A 129 12.12 -8.57 -5.84
N LEU A 130 11.39 -9.15 -4.87
CA LEU A 130 11.59 -10.52 -4.39
C LEU A 130 10.93 -11.59 -5.28
N GLY A 131 10.20 -11.17 -6.31
CA GLY A 131 9.63 -12.06 -7.31
C GLY A 131 8.32 -12.72 -6.91
N LEU A 132 7.60 -12.23 -5.90
CA LEU A 132 6.29 -12.79 -5.52
C LEU A 132 5.18 -12.38 -6.51
N LEU A 133 5.26 -11.15 -7.04
CA LEU A 133 4.44 -10.65 -8.14
C LEU A 133 5.37 -10.05 -9.20
N HIS A 134 5.73 -10.84 -10.21
CA HIS A 134 6.80 -10.47 -11.15
C HIS A 134 6.37 -10.43 -12.62
N THR A 135 5.15 -10.85 -12.94
CA THR A 135 4.63 -10.78 -14.31
C THR A 135 3.85 -9.49 -14.53
N PRO A 136 3.85 -8.92 -15.75
CA PRO A 136 3.07 -7.70 -16.05
C PRO A 136 1.58 -7.83 -15.72
N ALA A 137 0.98 -9.00 -15.96
CA ALA A 137 -0.41 -9.27 -15.63
C ALA A 137 -0.66 -9.22 -14.11
N GLN A 138 0.20 -9.83 -13.30
CA GLN A 138 0.12 -9.74 -11.83
C GLN A 138 0.27 -8.30 -11.34
N LEU A 139 1.12 -7.49 -11.96
CA LEU A 139 1.28 -6.07 -11.63
C LEU A 139 0.00 -5.27 -11.90
N LEU A 140 -0.67 -5.53 -13.03
CA LEU A 140 -1.96 -4.90 -13.35
C LEU A 140 -3.06 -5.32 -12.37
N VAL A 141 -3.12 -6.60 -12.00
CA VAL A 141 -4.03 -7.08 -10.95
C VAL A 141 -3.74 -6.40 -9.62
N ALA A 142 -2.46 -6.29 -9.22
CA ALA A 142 -2.08 -5.63 -7.98
C ALA A 142 -2.50 -4.15 -7.99
N ALA A 143 -2.30 -3.43 -9.10
CA ALA A 143 -2.77 -2.06 -9.25
C ALA A 143 -4.30 -1.94 -9.15
N ALA A 144 -5.04 -2.85 -9.79
CA ALA A 144 -6.50 -2.90 -9.70
C ALA A 144 -6.98 -3.19 -8.26
N ALA A 145 -6.31 -4.09 -7.55
CA ALA A 145 -6.60 -4.40 -6.15
C ALA A 145 -6.38 -3.20 -5.23
N VAL A 146 -5.31 -2.41 -5.45
CA VAL A 146 -5.09 -1.15 -4.72
C VAL A 146 -6.25 -0.19 -4.93
N VAL A 147 -6.72 -0.04 -6.18
CA VAL A 147 -7.87 0.82 -6.51
C VAL A 147 -9.13 0.36 -5.77
N VAL A 148 -9.45 -0.94 -5.84
CA VAL A 148 -10.64 -1.50 -5.19
C VAL A 148 -10.58 -1.33 -3.68
N VAL A 149 -9.47 -1.72 -3.04
CA VAL A 149 -9.33 -1.62 -1.58
C VAL A 149 -9.40 -0.17 -1.12
N THR A 150 -8.73 0.75 -1.82
CA THR A 150 -8.77 2.18 -1.48
C THR A 150 -10.18 2.75 -1.64
N ALA A 151 -10.93 2.33 -2.67
CA ALA A 151 -12.32 2.73 -2.84
C ALA A 151 -13.22 2.21 -1.71
N VAL A 152 -13.02 0.95 -1.28
CA VAL A 152 -13.74 0.35 -0.14
C VAL A 152 -13.43 1.11 1.16
N ASP A 153 -12.15 1.31 1.47
CA ASP A 153 -11.72 2.01 2.68
C ASP A 153 -12.20 3.46 2.70
N TRP A 154 -12.13 4.14 1.56
CA TRP A 154 -12.60 5.51 1.41
C TRP A 154 -14.11 5.61 1.63
N ALA A 155 -14.90 4.71 1.00
CA ALA A 155 -16.35 4.66 1.16
C ALA A 155 -16.73 4.33 2.62
N TYR A 156 -16.06 3.35 3.22
CA TYR A 156 -16.28 2.93 4.61
C TYR A 156 -16.01 4.10 5.58
N ASN A 157 -14.84 4.73 5.47
CA ASN A 157 -14.47 5.90 6.27
C ASN A 157 -15.43 7.08 6.07
N ARG A 158 -15.99 7.25 4.87
CA ARG A 158 -16.99 8.28 4.59
C ARG A 158 -18.31 7.99 5.30
N VAL A 159 -18.80 6.75 5.27
CA VAL A 159 -20.06 6.31 5.89
C VAL A 159 -19.98 6.32 7.42
N THR A 160 -18.81 5.99 8.00
CA THR A 160 -18.63 5.98 9.46
C THR A 160 -18.20 7.34 10.05
N GLY A 161 -18.07 8.38 9.22
CA GLY A 161 -17.74 9.74 9.64
C GLY A 161 -16.24 10.02 9.84
N ALA A 162 -15.38 9.03 9.61
CA ALA A 162 -13.93 9.13 9.69
C ALA A 162 -13.29 9.65 8.38
N ARG A 163 -13.72 10.83 7.91
CA ARG A 163 -13.39 11.36 6.57
C ARG A 163 -11.90 11.23 6.19
N MET A 164 -11.66 10.43 5.16
CA MET A 164 -10.37 10.27 4.47
C MET A 164 -10.32 11.25 3.29
N PRO A 165 -9.41 12.24 3.29
CA PRO A 165 -9.38 13.26 2.27
C PRO A 165 -8.79 12.71 0.96
N TRP A 166 -9.37 13.11 -0.18
CA TRP A 166 -8.90 12.67 -1.49
C TRP A 166 -7.49 13.18 -1.83
N TRP A 167 -7.17 14.38 -1.34
CA TRP A 167 -5.90 15.09 -1.48
C TRP A 167 -5.45 15.57 -0.09
N SER A 168 -4.15 15.64 0.18
CA SER A 168 -3.56 15.86 1.52
C SER A 168 -4.39 16.81 2.39
N ALA A 169 -4.74 16.39 3.61
CA ALA A 169 -5.13 17.35 4.64
C ALA A 169 -3.97 18.33 4.82
N ALA A 170 -4.25 19.64 4.78
CA ALA A 170 -3.23 20.67 5.03
C ALA A 170 -2.48 20.33 6.32
N GLU A 171 -1.14 20.44 6.30
CA GLU A 171 -0.36 20.33 7.53
C GLU A 171 -0.94 21.29 8.57
N PRO A 172 -1.13 20.84 9.84
CA PRO A 172 -1.41 21.76 10.92
C PRO A 172 -0.33 22.83 10.91
N ARG A 173 -0.72 24.09 10.71
CA ARG A 173 0.20 25.23 10.78
C ARG A 173 0.96 25.12 12.10
N PRO A 174 2.31 25.13 12.10
CA PRO A 174 3.06 25.14 13.34
C PRO A 174 2.54 26.30 14.20
N ALA A 175 2.28 26.02 15.48
CA ALA A 175 1.85 27.05 16.41
C ALA A 175 2.83 28.22 16.28
N ARG A 176 2.33 29.43 16.06
CA ARG A 176 3.21 30.61 16.11
C ARG A 176 3.72 30.65 17.54
N ASP A 177 5.02 30.45 17.71
CA ASP A 177 5.70 30.74 18.96
C ASP A 177 5.47 32.24 19.23
N SER A 178 4.55 32.55 20.13
CA SER A 178 4.34 33.88 20.66
C SER A 178 5.48 34.16 21.65
N GLY A 179 6.61 34.62 21.11
CA GLY A 179 7.63 35.34 21.86
C GLY A 179 7.22 36.78 22.12
#